data_AF-A0A0L7LJY2-F1
#
_entry.id   AF-A0A0L7LJY2-F1
#
_cell.length_a   1.000
_cell.length_b   1.000
_cell.length_c   1.000
_cell.angle_alpha   90.00
_cell.angle_beta   90.00
_cell.angle_gamma   90.00
#
_symmetry.space_group_name_H-M   'P 1'
#
loop_
_entity.id
_entity.type
_entity.pdbx_description
1 polymer ?
#
loop_
_entity_poly.entity_id
_entity_poly.type
_entity_poly.pdbx_seq_one_letter_code
_entity_poly.pdbx_strand_id
1 'polypeptide(L)'
;MDLEDNAMGLSQEQTDKILQFQDLTGIDDMSICRDVLQRHQWDLEVAIQEQLNIREGRPSVFATEARAPPVVHDHIAQHVFTDEPPEGPGGMRGLLSYVVNLVVSVCYNTFSSVFNLLLSFLRNDDRRLVTDPLGDVMNFINSYSAKYNPHPVFYQGTYAQALNDAKNELRFLIVYLHSESATETQNFCRVEREVNQRLRLSQDEAYAESLAADQEKERRRAAERCLQQQRDDAVQQLKQQEERRKQDVVEARAQTAARLPPEPAPGAGTLALLIRLPCGERLTRSHPQSPEEFEITTNFPKRVLARGAGSILDVGLQDRDVLFVNDVNA
;
A
#
# COMPACT_ATOMS: atom_id res chain seq x y z
N MET A 1 -23.81 -10.38 -19.48
CA MET A 1 -23.90 -9.85 -18.10
C MET A 1 -23.47 -8.40 -18.19
N ASP A 2 -24.15 -7.61 -19.03
CA ASP A 2 -23.56 -6.40 -19.65
C ASP A 2 -24.59 -5.26 -19.73
N LEU A 3 -25.40 -5.06 -18.69
CA LEU A 3 -26.50 -4.08 -18.71
C LEU A 3 -26.52 -3.11 -17.52
N GLU A 4 -25.55 -3.15 -16.60
CA GLU A 4 -25.46 -2.18 -15.50
C GLU A 4 -24.36 -1.12 -15.66
N ASP A 5 -23.37 -1.30 -16.55
CA ASP A 5 -22.27 -0.33 -16.73
C ASP A 5 -22.62 0.89 -17.61
N ASN A 6 -23.83 0.94 -18.18
CA ASN A 6 -24.21 2.01 -19.12
C ASN A 6 -24.91 3.20 -18.43
N ALA A 7 -24.77 3.36 -17.12
CA ALA A 7 -25.41 4.45 -16.37
C ALA A 7 -24.74 5.83 -16.57
N MET A 8 -23.54 5.90 -17.17
CA MET A 8 -22.76 7.14 -17.27
C MET A 8 -22.29 7.51 -18.68
N GLY A 9 -22.58 6.71 -19.71
CA GLY A 9 -22.20 7.01 -21.10
C GLY A 9 -20.70 7.11 -21.35
N LEU A 10 -19.89 6.46 -20.49
CA LEU A 10 -18.43 6.45 -20.54
C LEU A 10 -17.94 5.18 -21.25
N SER A 11 -16.88 5.29 -22.04
CA SER A 11 -16.25 4.10 -22.65
C SER A 11 -15.51 3.28 -21.59
N GLN A 12 -15.27 1.98 -21.87
CA GLN A 12 -14.50 1.11 -20.99
C GLN A 12 -13.12 1.73 -20.63
N GLU A 13 -12.44 2.31 -21.62
CA GLU A 13 -11.15 2.99 -21.42
C GLU A 13 -11.26 4.24 -20.54
N GLN A 14 -12.38 4.96 -20.59
CA GLN A 14 -12.63 6.12 -19.74
C GLN A 14 -12.88 5.71 -18.30
N THR A 15 -13.63 4.63 -18.07
CA THR A 15 -13.85 4.06 -16.74
C THR A 15 -12.55 3.57 -16.13
N ASP A 16 -11.70 2.87 -16.91
CA ASP A 16 -10.39 2.40 -16.45
C ASP A 16 -9.46 3.56 -16.04
N LYS A 17 -9.47 4.67 -16.81
CA LYS A 17 -8.72 5.88 -16.46
C LYS A 17 -9.23 6.56 -15.21
N ILE A 18 -10.55 6.59 -14.98
CA ILE A 18 -11.10 7.14 -13.74
C ILE A 18 -10.70 6.27 -12.55
N LEU A 19 -10.75 4.94 -12.68
CA LEU A 19 -10.33 4.03 -11.63
C LEU A 19 -8.85 4.24 -11.25
N GLN A 20 -7.97 4.33 -12.26
CA GLN A 20 -6.55 4.61 -12.02
C GLN A 20 -6.32 5.99 -11.40
N PHE A 21 -7.07 7.00 -11.83
CA PHE A 21 -7.01 8.33 -11.24
C PHE A 21 -7.49 8.33 -9.78
N GLN A 22 -8.54 7.57 -9.48
CA GLN A 22 -9.07 7.39 -8.13
C GLN A 22 -8.06 6.69 -7.22
N ASP A 23 -7.42 5.61 -7.69
CA ASP A 23 -6.39 4.88 -6.95
C ASP A 23 -5.16 5.75 -6.62
N LEU A 24 -4.75 6.60 -7.56
CA LEU A 24 -3.52 7.41 -7.43
C LEU A 24 -3.75 8.75 -6.70
N THR A 25 -4.91 9.38 -6.88
CA THR A 25 -5.22 10.67 -6.26
C THR A 25 -6.01 10.54 -4.97
N GLY A 26 -6.54 9.36 -4.64
CA GLY A 26 -7.34 9.14 -3.42
C GLY A 26 -8.56 10.06 -3.34
N ILE A 27 -9.24 10.29 -4.46
CA ILE A 27 -10.52 11.00 -4.54
C ILE A 27 -11.61 9.96 -4.74
N ASP A 28 -12.49 9.79 -3.75
CA ASP A 28 -13.52 8.74 -3.78
C ASP A 28 -14.70 9.05 -4.73
N ASP A 29 -14.85 10.32 -5.13
CA ASP A 29 -15.96 10.78 -5.96
C ASP A 29 -15.64 10.63 -7.46
N MET A 30 -16.21 9.58 -8.05
CA MET A 30 -16.19 9.25 -9.48
C MET A 30 -16.59 10.44 -10.38
N SER A 31 -17.49 11.30 -9.92
CA SER A 31 -17.97 12.45 -10.72
C SER A 31 -16.95 13.58 -10.79
N ILE A 32 -16.21 13.80 -9.70
CA ILE A 32 -15.11 14.76 -9.63
C ILE A 32 -13.94 14.26 -10.48
N CYS A 33 -13.58 12.99 -10.37
CA CYS A 33 -12.54 12.38 -11.19
C CYS A 33 -12.85 12.50 -12.69
N ARG A 34 -14.12 12.27 -13.08
CA ARG A 34 -14.58 12.46 -14.46
C ARG A 34 -14.44 13.92 -14.92
N ASP A 35 -14.87 14.89 -14.13
CA ASP A 35 -14.79 16.31 -14.50
C ASP A 35 -13.33 16.77 -14.65
N VAL A 36 -12.45 16.34 -13.74
CA VAL A 36 -11.01 16.63 -13.82
C VAL A 36 -10.38 16.00 -15.07
N LEU A 37 -10.60 14.70 -15.31
CA LEU A 37 -10.11 14.03 -16.52
C LEU A 37 -10.67 14.65 -17.79
N GLN A 38 -11.94 15.07 -17.80
CA GLN A 38 -12.57 15.70 -18.95
C GLN A 38 -11.95 17.07 -19.28
N ARG A 39 -11.59 17.86 -18.26
CA ARG A 39 -10.88 19.15 -18.44
C ARG A 39 -9.47 18.95 -19.02
N HIS A 40 -8.81 17.84 -18.66
CA HIS A 40 -7.48 17.48 -19.16
C HIS A 40 -7.52 16.56 -20.39
N GLN A 41 -8.62 16.55 -21.16
CA GLN A 41 -8.76 15.77 -22.39
C GLN A 41 -8.50 14.26 -22.21
N TRP A 42 -8.80 13.70 -21.03
CA TRP A 42 -8.52 12.32 -20.65
C TRP A 42 -7.03 11.94 -20.65
N ASP A 43 -6.15 12.93 -20.50
CA ASP A 43 -4.73 12.74 -20.24
C ASP A 43 -4.51 12.47 -18.74
N LEU A 44 -4.32 11.19 -18.42
CA LEU A 44 -4.22 10.70 -17.05
C LEU A 44 -2.98 11.26 -16.33
N GLU A 45 -1.85 11.33 -17.03
CA GLU A 45 -0.58 11.74 -16.44
C GLU A 45 -0.60 13.22 -16.04
N VAL A 46 -1.09 14.08 -16.94
CA VAL A 46 -1.22 15.52 -16.69
C VAL A 46 -2.20 15.79 -15.56
N ALA A 47 -3.35 15.10 -15.55
CA ALA A 47 -4.35 15.26 -14.50
C ALA A 47 -3.81 14.83 -13.12
N ILE A 48 -3.10 13.70 -13.05
CA ILE A 48 -2.50 13.21 -11.79
C ILE A 48 -1.40 14.17 -11.33
N GLN A 49 -0.51 14.59 -12.22
CA GLN A 49 0.59 15.48 -11.89
C GLN A 49 0.07 16.82 -11.32
N GLU A 50 -0.96 17.39 -11.92
CA GLU A 50 -1.61 18.61 -11.46
C GLU A 50 -2.28 18.40 -10.10
N GLN A 51 -3.03 17.30 -9.93
CA GLN A 51 -3.74 17.00 -8.68
C GLN A 51 -2.78 16.72 -7.51
N LEU A 52 -1.67 16.02 -7.78
CA LEU A 52 -0.62 15.76 -6.80
C LEU A 52 0.18 17.05 -6.49
N ASN A 53 0.45 17.90 -7.49
CA ASN A 53 1.06 19.22 -7.25
C ASN A 53 0.19 20.10 -6.34
N ILE A 54 -1.13 20.09 -6.54
CA ILE A 54 -2.09 20.80 -5.69
C ILE A 54 -2.05 20.27 -4.26
N ARG A 55 -1.97 18.94 -4.07
CA ARG A 55 -1.89 18.31 -2.74
C ARG A 55 -0.54 18.49 -2.05
N GLU A 56 0.55 18.50 -2.80
CA GLU A 56 1.92 18.70 -2.28
C GLU A 56 2.29 20.18 -2.14
N GLY A 57 1.47 21.12 -2.64
CA GLY A 57 1.73 22.56 -2.59
C GLY A 57 2.96 23.00 -3.39
N ARG A 58 3.45 22.17 -4.32
CA ARG A 58 4.59 22.53 -5.16
C ARG A 58 4.19 23.70 -6.07
N PRO A 59 5.08 24.69 -6.26
CA PRO A 59 4.79 25.81 -7.14
C PRO A 59 4.53 25.27 -8.55
N SER A 60 3.53 25.84 -9.23
CA SER A 60 3.19 25.41 -10.59
C SER A 60 4.40 25.57 -11.52
N VAL A 61 4.43 24.78 -12.58
CA VAL A 61 5.55 24.73 -13.55
C VAL A 61 5.92 26.13 -14.09
N PHE A 62 4.97 27.06 -14.06
CA PHE A 62 5.16 28.46 -14.48
C PHE A 62 5.91 29.35 -13.48
N ALA A 63 6.02 28.94 -12.21
CA ALA A 63 6.70 29.72 -11.18
C ALA A 63 8.22 29.81 -11.41
N THR A 64 8.81 28.91 -12.21
CA THR A 64 10.27 28.86 -12.43
C THR A 64 10.73 29.71 -13.63
N GLU A 65 9.84 30.03 -14.58
CA GLU A 65 10.25 30.59 -15.89
C GLU A 65 9.92 32.07 -16.13
N ALA A 66 9.14 32.72 -15.26
CA ALA A 66 8.81 34.13 -15.47
C ALA A 66 9.95 35.05 -15.01
N ARG A 67 10.79 35.51 -15.95
CA ARG A 67 11.66 36.68 -15.77
C ARG A 67 10.86 37.79 -15.09
N ALA A 68 11.31 38.24 -13.91
CA ALA A 68 10.62 39.26 -13.13
C ALA A 68 10.30 40.47 -14.03
N PRO A 69 9.03 40.89 -14.14
CA PRO A 69 8.69 42.09 -14.89
C PRO A 69 9.37 43.30 -14.24
N PRO A 70 9.80 44.30 -15.03
CA PRO A 70 10.38 45.52 -14.49
C PRO A 70 9.39 46.17 -13.52
N VAL A 71 9.81 46.35 -12.27
CA VAL A 71 9.00 47.02 -11.24
C VAL A 71 8.91 48.50 -11.61
N VAL A 72 7.82 48.89 -12.27
CA VAL A 72 7.50 50.30 -12.53
C VAL A 72 7.15 50.94 -11.18
N HIS A 73 8.14 51.57 -10.57
CA HIS A 73 7.92 52.45 -9.44
C HIS A 73 7.37 53.77 -9.97
N ASP A 74 6.06 53.86 -10.22
CA ASP A 74 5.42 55.16 -10.41
C ASP A 74 5.13 55.78 -9.04
N HIS A 75 6.15 56.43 -8.48
CA HIS A 75 6.02 57.30 -7.29
C HIS A 75 5.20 58.58 -7.60
N ILE A 76 4.78 58.77 -8.84
CA ILE A 76 4.05 59.95 -9.32
C ILE A 76 2.54 59.84 -9.05
N ALA A 77 2.00 58.65 -8.74
CA ALA A 77 0.55 58.45 -8.64
C ALA A 77 -0.07 58.61 -7.23
N GLN A 78 0.71 58.96 -6.19
CA GLN A 78 0.15 59.30 -4.87
C GLN A 78 -0.08 60.80 -4.75
N HIS A 79 -1.14 61.29 -5.40
CA HIS A 79 -1.65 62.63 -5.16
C HIS A 79 -2.61 62.61 -3.96
N VAL A 80 -2.17 63.18 -2.84
CA VAL A 80 -3.05 63.52 -1.71
C VAL A 80 -3.84 64.76 -2.10
N PHE A 81 -5.15 64.60 -2.34
CA PHE A 81 -6.06 65.73 -2.54
C PHE A 81 -6.44 66.31 -1.18
N THR A 82 -5.83 67.43 -0.82
CA THR A 82 -6.33 68.31 0.24
C THR A 82 -7.30 69.31 -0.36
N ASP A 83 -8.60 69.11 -0.16
CA ASP A 83 -9.61 70.14 -0.44
C ASP A 83 -9.59 71.16 0.69
N GLU A 84 -8.91 72.29 0.48
CA GLU A 84 -9.11 73.49 1.28
C GLU A 84 -9.47 74.65 0.32
N PRO A 85 -10.60 75.35 0.53
CA PRO A 85 -11.03 76.38 -0.41
C PRO A 85 -10.13 77.61 -0.29
N PRO A 86 -9.62 78.17 -1.41
CA PRO A 86 -8.86 79.41 -1.35
C PRO A 86 -9.81 80.59 -1.17
N GLU A 87 -9.92 81.12 0.04
CA GLU A 87 -10.43 82.49 0.22
C GLU A 87 -9.43 83.46 -0.42
N GLY A 88 -9.80 83.98 -1.57
CA GLY A 88 -8.99 84.93 -2.35
C GLY A 88 -8.68 86.20 -1.54
N PRO A 89 -7.48 86.79 -1.71
CA PRO A 89 -7.01 87.88 -0.87
C PRO A 89 -7.71 89.20 -1.22
N GLY A 90 -8.64 89.63 -0.37
CA GLY A 90 -9.13 91.01 -0.34
C GLY A 90 -8.05 91.97 0.17
N GLY A 91 -7.25 92.53 -0.74
CA GLY A 91 -6.39 93.70 -0.51
C GLY A 91 -4.92 93.42 -0.18
N MET A 92 -4.09 94.48 -0.23
CA MET A 92 -2.62 94.40 -0.08
C MET A 92 -2.14 93.75 1.22
N ARG A 93 -2.93 93.83 2.30
CA ARG A 93 -2.63 93.14 3.58
C ARG A 93 -2.86 91.63 3.51
N GLY A 94 -3.84 91.15 2.74
CA GLY A 94 -4.12 89.72 2.54
C GLY A 94 -3.08 89.03 1.66
N LEU A 95 -2.56 89.72 0.65
CA LEU A 95 -1.43 89.21 -0.14
C LEU A 95 -0.16 89.07 0.72
N LEU A 96 0.10 90.03 1.61
CA LEU A 96 1.26 89.96 2.49
C LEU A 96 1.12 88.82 3.50
N SER A 97 -0.05 88.65 4.13
CA SER A 97 -0.28 87.51 5.04
C SER A 97 -0.27 86.17 4.32
N TYR A 98 -0.74 86.11 3.07
CA TYR A 98 -0.70 84.89 2.25
C TYR A 98 0.74 84.50 1.91
N VAL A 99 1.57 85.46 1.46
CA VAL A 99 2.99 85.18 1.16
C VAL A 99 3.76 84.83 2.43
N VAL A 100 3.50 85.51 3.55
CA VAL A 100 4.13 85.15 4.83
C VAL A 100 3.68 83.77 5.30
N ASN A 101 2.39 83.43 5.21
CA ASN A 101 1.88 82.11 5.58
C ASN A 101 2.45 81.02 4.65
N LEU A 102 2.57 81.30 3.34
CA LEU A 102 3.20 80.41 2.38
C LEU A 102 4.67 80.13 2.74
N VAL A 103 5.46 81.18 3.03
CA VAL A 103 6.88 81.01 3.41
C VAL A 103 7.00 80.29 4.75
N VAL A 104 6.16 80.63 5.73
CA VAL A 104 6.13 79.95 7.03
C VAL A 104 5.73 78.49 6.89
N SER A 105 4.71 78.17 6.07
CA SER A 105 4.26 76.81 5.80
C SER A 105 5.31 75.99 5.08
N VAL A 106 5.98 76.56 4.06
CA VAL A 106 7.08 75.90 3.35
C VAL A 106 8.27 75.66 4.29
N CYS A 107 8.67 76.66 5.07
CA CYS A 107 9.77 76.51 6.05
C CYS A 107 9.41 75.53 7.16
N TYR A 108 8.17 75.56 7.67
CA TYR A 108 7.70 74.67 8.72
C TYR A 108 7.57 73.23 8.24
N ASN A 109 7.03 72.99 7.03
CA ASN A 109 6.93 71.66 6.45
C ASN A 109 8.30 71.09 6.07
N THR A 110 9.22 71.93 5.60
CA THR A 110 10.60 71.50 5.31
C THR A 110 11.34 71.19 6.60
N PHE A 111 11.21 72.05 7.61
CA PHE A 111 11.84 71.86 8.91
C PHE A 111 11.25 70.67 9.66
N SER A 112 9.93 70.47 9.63
CA SER A 112 9.28 69.31 10.24
C SER A 112 9.63 68.02 9.50
N SER A 113 9.81 68.05 8.18
CA SER A 113 10.27 66.89 7.41
C SER A 113 11.71 66.52 7.76
N VAL A 114 12.61 67.51 7.83
CA VAL A 114 14.01 67.28 8.24
C VAL A 114 14.09 66.83 9.70
N PHE A 115 13.28 67.42 10.58
CA PHE A 115 13.23 67.05 12.00
C PHE A 115 12.60 65.67 12.22
N ASN A 116 11.54 65.31 11.49
CA ASN A 116 10.98 63.96 11.50
C ASN A 116 11.95 62.94 10.89
N LEU A 117 12.71 63.30 9.86
CA LEU A 117 13.76 62.43 9.29
C LEU A 117 14.90 62.24 10.29
N LEU A 118 15.26 63.28 11.03
CA LEU A 118 16.26 63.22 12.11
C LEU A 118 15.74 62.42 13.32
N LEU A 119 14.45 62.57 13.67
CA LEU A 119 13.78 61.80 14.72
C LEU A 119 13.54 60.35 14.32
N SER A 120 13.25 60.07 13.05
CA SER A 120 13.19 58.72 12.46
C SER A 120 14.55 58.03 12.54
N PHE A 121 15.63 58.80 12.37
CA PHE A 121 16.99 58.30 12.57
C PHE A 121 17.31 57.96 14.04
N LEU A 122 16.67 58.63 15.00
CA LEU A 122 16.83 58.35 16.45
C LEU A 122 15.83 57.31 16.99
N ARG A 123 14.68 57.18 16.35
CA ARG A 123 13.59 56.30 16.74
C ARG A 123 13.39 55.33 15.60
N ASN A 124 14.16 54.24 15.62
CA ASN A 124 14.09 53.09 14.69
C ASN A 124 12.65 52.86 14.25
N ASP A 125 12.27 53.45 13.13
CA ASP A 125 10.99 53.23 12.51
C ASP A 125 11.21 52.06 11.57
N ASP A 126 10.79 50.86 12.02
CA ASP A 126 10.85 49.60 11.26
C ASP A 126 9.93 49.59 10.04
N ARG A 127 9.51 50.76 9.54
CA ARG A 127 8.92 50.93 8.22
C ARG A 127 10.03 50.92 7.18
N ARG A 128 10.71 49.77 7.08
CA ARG A 128 11.68 49.48 6.03
C ARG A 128 11.02 49.77 4.69
N LEU A 129 11.56 50.76 3.99
CA LEU A 129 11.27 50.99 2.58
C LEU A 129 11.54 49.67 1.85
N VAL A 130 10.47 49.12 1.28
CA VAL A 130 10.45 47.88 0.48
C VAL A 130 11.49 48.04 -0.63
N THR A 131 12.66 47.42 -0.43
CA THR A 131 13.78 47.50 -1.39
C THR A 131 13.86 46.24 -2.24
N ASP A 132 13.30 45.11 -1.76
CA ASP A 132 13.16 43.86 -2.54
C ASP A 132 11.96 43.02 -2.06
N PRO A 133 10.86 42.93 -2.86
CA PRO A 133 9.68 42.16 -2.48
C PRO A 133 9.91 40.65 -2.46
N LEU A 134 10.88 40.13 -3.21
CA LEU A 134 11.19 38.70 -3.20
C LEU A 134 12.02 38.33 -1.96
N GLY A 135 13.03 39.15 -1.65
CA GLY A 135 13.82 39.02 -0.43
C GLY A 135 12.97 39.04 0.84
N ASP A 136 11.95 39.90 0.91
CA ASP A 136 11.05 39.98 2.05
C ASP A 136 10.24 38.68 2.27
N VAL A 137 9.74 38.06 1.18
CA VAL A 137 9.03 36.77 1.24
C VAL A 137 9.96 35.67 1.73
N MET A 138 11.19 35.61 1.20
CA MET A 138 12.16 34.59 1.62
C MET A 138 12.58 34.78 3.08
N ASN A 139 12.76 36.02 3.53
CA ASN A 139 13.06 36.34 4.92
C ASN A 139 11.91 35.92 5.85
N PHE A 140 10.66 36.15 5.43
CA PHE A 140 9.48 35.69 6.16
C PHE A 140 9.39 34.16 6.24
N ILE A 141 9.62 33.45 5.13
CA ILE A 141 9.60 31.97 5.12
C ILE A 141 10.66 31.42 6.08
N ASN A 142 11.86 32.01 6.07
CA ASN A 142 12.94 31.61 6.96
C ASN A 142 12.63 31.90 8.44
N SER A 143 12.11 33.10 8.75
CA SER A 143 11.73 33.45 10.13
C SER A 143 10.58 32.58 10.64
N TYR A 144 9.59 32.31 9.78
CA TYR A 144 8.47 31.43 10.09
C TYR A 144 8.95 30.01 10.32
N SER A 145 9.73 29.43 9.40
CA SER A 145 10.25 28.06 9.54
C SER A 145 11.13 27.88 10.77
N ALA A 146 11.92 28.90 11.14
CA ALA A 146 12.77 28.84 12.34
C ALA A 146 11.93 28.86 13.62
N LYS A 147 10.88 29.68 13.66
CA LYS A 147 10.00 29.82 14.83
C LYS A 147 9.01 28.67 14.95
N TYR A 148 8.68 28.05 13.82
CA TYR A 148 7.51 27.20 13.69
C TYR A 148 7.76 26.01 12.74
N ASN A 149 7.73 24.81 13.29
CA ASN A 149 7.92 23.55 12.55
C ASN A 149 6.89 22.52 13.06
N PRO A 150 6.11 21.82 12.20
CA PRO A 150 6.03 21.88 10.74
C PRO A 150 5.29 23.12 10.20
N HIS A 151 5.69 23.60 9.02
CA HIS A 151 5.07 24.72 8.31
C HIS A 151 4.36 24.28 7.02
N PRO A 152 3.30 25.00 6.58
CA PRO A 152 2.69 24.75 5.29
C PRO A 152 3.66 25.11 4.15
N VAL A 153 3.37 24.63 2.94
CA VAL A 153 4.18 24.94 1.76
C VAL A 153 3.87 26.37 1.33
N PHE A 154 4.91 27.21 1.31
CA PHE A 154 4.80 28.62 0.92
C PHE A 154 5.14 28.81 -0.56
N TYR A 155 4.39 29.67 -1.23
CA TYR A 155 4.70 30.10 -2.59
C TYR A 155 5.94 31.00 -2.60
N GLN A 156 6.97 30.62 -3.37
CA GLN A 156 8.26 31.30 -3.43
C GLN A 156 8.30 32.30 -4.59
N GLY A 157 7.48 33.34 -4.53
CA GLY A 157 7.42 34.37 -5.56
C GLY A 157 6.77 35.65 -5.06
N THR A 158 6.80 36.68 -5.89
CA THR A 158 6.21 37.98 -5.54
C THR A 158 4.68 37.93 -5.63
N TYR A 159 3.99 38.87 -4.97
CA TYR A 159 2.53 39.00 -5.07
C TYR A 159 2.04 39.10 -6.52
N ALA A 160 2.74 39.88 -7.36
CA ALA A 160 2.39 40.05 -8.77
C ALA A 160 2.52 38.73 -9.55
N GLN A 161 3.51 37.91 -9.20
CA GLN A 161 3.71 36.59 -9.79
C GLN A 161 2.60 35.63 -9.38
N ALA A 162 2.31 35.53 -8.09
CA ALA A 162 1.21 34.71 -7.57
C ALA A 162 -0.15 35.11 -8.18
N LEU A 163 -0.37 36.41 -8.40
CA LEU A 163 -1.59 36.91 -9.05
C LEU A 163 -1.68 36.53 -10.52
N ASN A 164 -0.58 36.58 -11.26
CA ASN A 164 -0.56 36.18 -12.67
C ASN A 164 -0.75 34.67 -12.82
N ASP A 165 -0.11 33.87 -11.96
CA ASP A 165 -0.25 32.42 -11.96
C ASP A 165 -1.70 32.02 -11.63
N ALA A 166 -2.30 32.63 -10.60
CA ALA A 166 -3.70 32.41 -10.26
C ALA A 166 -4.66 32.81 -11.41
N LYS A 167 -4.36 33.89 -12.13
CA LYS A 167 -5.15 34.31 -13.32
C LYS A 167 -5.03 33.31 -14.47
N ASN A 168 -3.82 32.84 -14.75
CA ASN A 168 -3.57 31.87 -15.82
C ASN A 168 -4.21 30.51 -15.52
N GLU A 169 -4.21 30.11 -14.25
CA GLU A 169 -4.78 28.85 -13.78
C GLU A 169 -6.28 28.96 -13.42
N LEU A 170 -6.90 30.13 -13.58
CA LEU A 170 -8.28 30.43 -13.18
C LEU A 170 -8.59 30.04 -11.72
N ARG A 171 -7.62 30.22 -10.83
CA ARG A 171 -7.72 29.90 -9.40
C ARG A 171 -8.08 31.15 -8.58
N PHE A 172 -8.76 30.93 -7.46
CA PHE A 172 -9.05 31.99 -6.51
C PHE A 172 -7.79 32.37 -5.72
N LEU A 173 -7.41 33.64 -5.75
CA LEU A 173 -6.32 34.18 -4.91
C LEU A 173 -6.92 34.84 -3.66
N ILE A 174 -6.55 34.34 -2.49
CA ILE A 174 -6.92 34.93 -1.19
C ILE A 174 -5.67 35.58 -0.59
N VAL A 175 -5.78 36.86 -0.23
CA VAL A 175 -4.67 37.60 0.40
C VAL A 175 -4.85 37.60 1.91
N TYR A 176 -3.89 37.01 2.61
CA TYR A 176 -3.82 37.03 4.07
C TYR A 176 -2.74 38.01 4.53
N LEU A 177 -3.13 39.02 5.32
CA LEU A 177 -2.21 39.99 5.90
C LEU A 177 -1.71 39.47 7.25
N HIS A 178 -0.43 39.08 7.29
CA HIS A 178 0.22 38.56 8.49
C HIS A 178 0.88 39.70 9.27
N SER A 179 0.58 39.81 10.57
CA SER A 179 1.29 40.71 11.48
C SER A 179 1.81 39.93 12.68
N GLU A 180 3.13 39.84 12.83
CA GLU A 180 3.76 39.11 13.94
C GLU A 180 3.42 39.70 15.32
N SER A 181 3.05 40.99 15.37
CA SER A 181 2.68 41.71 16.58
C SER A 181 1.24 41.44 17.05
N ALA A 182 0.40 40.85 16.20
CA ALA A 182 -0.99 40.58 16.53
C ALA A 182 -1.15 39.20 17.20
N THR A 183 -1.78 39.16 18.38
CA THR A 183 -2.02 37.92 19.14
C THR A 183 -2.88 36.92 18.35
N GLU A 184 -3.87 37.40 17.60
CA GLU A 184 -4.75 36.57 16.76
C GLU A 184 -3.98 35.79 15.68
N THR A 185 -2.93 36.39 15.13
CA THR A 185 -2.08 35.76 14.11
C THR A 185 -1.32 34.57 14.69
N GLN A 186 -0.82 34.69 15.94
CA GLN A 186 -0.12 33.60 16.61
C GLN A 186 -1.06 32.44 16.95
N ASN A 187 -2.29 32.74 17.40
CA ASN A 187 -3.30 31.72 17.68
C ASN A 187 -3.70 30.97 16.41
N PHE A 188 -3.95 31.71 15.31
CA PHE A 188 -4.25 31.12 14.01
C PHE A 188 -3.16 30.15 13.55
N CYS A 189 -1.90 30.58 13.56
CA CYS A 189 -0.77 29.75 13.17
C CYS A 189 -0.56 28.51 14.07
N ARG A 190 -0.97 28.56 15.35
CA ARG A 190 -0.91 27.40 16.25
C ARG A 190 -2.02 26.40 15.96
N VAL A 191 -3.26 26.88 15.81
CA VAL A 191 -4.43 26.03 15.53
C VAL A 191 -4.26 25.31 14.20
N GLU A 192 -3.82 26.02 13.16
CA GLU A 192 -3.61 25.44 11.83
C GLU A 192 -2.60 24.27 11.86
N ARG A 193 -1.56 24.37 12.69
CA ARG A 193 -0.59 23.28 12.90
C ARG A 193 -1.18 22.10 13.64
N GLU A 194 -1.89 22.34 14.73
CA GLU A 194 -2.50 21.26 15.50
C GLU A 194 -3.48 20.46 14.64
N VAL A 195 -4.24 21.14 13.79
CA VAL A 195 -5.15 20.50 12.83
C VAL A 195 -4.36 19.69 11.80
N ASN A 196 -3.37 20.27 11.13
CA ASN A 196 -2.55 19.54 10.14
C ASN A 196 -1.80 18.35 10.73
N GLN A 197 -1.26 18.50 11.94
CA GLN A 197 -0.53 17.43 12.62
C GLN A 197 -1.47 16.28 13.00
N ARG A 198 -2.67 16.58 13.52
CA ARG A 198 -3.68 15.55 13.83
C ARG A 198 -4.11 14.81 12.57
N LEU A 199 -4.29 15.51 11.47
CA LEU A 199 -4.67 14.89 10.20
C LEU A 199 -3.59 13.89 9.72
N ARG A 200 -2.31 14.27 9.78
CA ARG A 200 -1.20 13.38 9.41
C ARG A 200 -1.10 12.15 10.33
N LEU A 201 -1.18 12.37 11.64
CA LEU A 201 -1.15 11.26 12.62
C LEU A 201 -2.29 10.26 12.40
N SER A 202 -3.50 10.76 12.11
CA SER A 202 -4.65 9.90 11.82
C SER A 202 -4.46 9.09 10.53
N GLN A 203 -3.81 9.66 9.51
CA GLN A 203 -3.48 8.94 8.28
C GLN A 203 -2.41 7.87 8.51
N ASP A 204 -1.35 8.21 9.26
CA ASP A 204 -0.28 7.28 9.60
C ASP A 204 -0.80 6.09 10.43
N GLU A 205 -1.71 6.36 11.38
CA GLU A 205 -2.38 5.33 12.19
C GLU A 205 -3.23 4.39 11.30
N ALA A 206 -4.07 4.94 10.43
CA ALA A 206 -4.90 4.14 9.51
C ALA A 206 -4.05 3.28 8.55
N TYR A 207 -2.93 3.81 8.08
CA TYR A 207 -1.99 3.05 7.24
C TYR A 207 -1.30 1.93 8.02
N ALA A 208 -0.84 2.23 9.24
CA ALA A 208 -0.21 1.22 10.11
C ALA A 208 -1.17 0.08 10.47
N GLU A 209 -2.44 0.39 10.74
CA GLU A 209 -3.48 -0.61 10.98
C GLU A 209 -3.73 -1.48 9.75
N SER A 210 -3.85 -0.86 8.58
CA SER A 210 -4.06 -1.57 7.31
C SER A 210 -2.89 -2.49 6.98
N LEU A 211 -1.65 -2.00 7.14
CA LEU A 211 -0.43 -2.77 6.92
C LEU A 211 -0.34 -3.95 7.89
N ALA A 212 -0.66 -3.75 9.17
CA ALA A 212 -0.66 -4.81 10.17
C ALA A 212 -1.72 -5.88 9.85
N ALA A 213 -2.91 -5.47 9.39
CA ALA A 213 -3.96 -6.38 8.98
C ALA A 213 -3.55 -7.24 7.77
N ASP A 214 -2.91 -6.63 6.76
CA ASP A 214 -2.40 -7.35 5.59
C ASP A 214 -1.27 -8.32 5.96
N GLN A 215 -0.33 -7.90 6.82
CA GLN A 215 0.73 -8.77 7.33
C GLN A 215 0.18 -9.96 8.12
N GLU A 216 -0.82 -9.75 8.97
CA GLU A 216 -1.45 -10.81 9.75
C GLU A 216 -2.21 -11.79 8.86
N LYS A 217 -2.93 -11.27 7.85
CA LYS A 217 -3.63 -12.09 6.86
C LYS A 217 -2.67 -12.93 6.04
N GLU A 218 -1.51 -12.39 5.66
CA GLU A 218 -0.48 -13.14 4.96
C GLU A 218 0.13 -14.25 5.83
N ARG A 219 0.42 -13.97 7.12
CA ARG A 219 0.91 -14.96 8.08
C ARG A 219 -0.07 -16.11 8.28
N ARG A 220 -1.36 -15.82 8.43
CA ARG A 220 -2.41 -16.85 8.57
C ARG A 220 -2.47 -17.75 7.33
N ARG A 221 -2.50 -17.15 6.14
CA ARG A 221 -2.48 -17.90 4.86
C ARG A 221 -1.22 -18.74 4.67
N ALA A 222 -0.06 -18.25 5.12
CA ALA A 222 1.19 -19.00 5.06
C ALA A 222 1.18 -20.20 6.02
N ALA A 223 0.68 -20.01 7.26
CA ALA A 223 0.56 -21.07 8.24
C ALA A 223 -0.43 -22.17 7.80
N GLU A 224 -1.58 -21.78 7.24
CA GLU A 224 -2.55 -22.72 6.67
C GLU A 224 -1.96 -23.54 5.52
N ARG A 225 -1.22 -22.89 4.61
CA ARG A 225 -0.51 -23.59 3.52
C ARG A 225 0.55 -24.56 4.04
N CYS A 226 1.32 -24.18 5.04
CA CYS A 226 2.33 -25.05 5.65
C CYS A 226 1.67 -26.27 6.33
N LEU A 227 0.59 -26.06 7.09
CA LEU A 227 -0.16 -27.14 7.71
C LEU A 227 -0.77 -28.08 6.65
N GLN A 228 -1.30 -27.53 5.57
CA GLN A 228 -1.85 -28.31 4.47
C GLN A 228 -0.77 -29.14 3.77
N GLN A 229 0.39 -28.55 3.48
CA GLN A 229 1.55 -29.26 2.92
C GLN A 229 2.00 -30.39 3.84
N GLN A 230 2.13 -30.16 5.15
CA GLN A 230 2.51 -31.22 6.10
C GLN A 230 1.49 -32.37 6.12
N ARG A 231 0.19 -32.06 6.03
CA ARG A 231 -0.87 -33.09 5.96
C ARG A 231 -0.79 -33.87 4.65
N ASP A 232 -0.62 -33.19 3.53
CA ASP A 232 -0.52 -33.81 2.21
C ASP A 232 0.74 -34.68 2.11
N ASP A 233 1.88 -34.19 2.60
CA ASP A 233 3.14 -34.93 2.69
C ASP A 233 3.01 -36.18 3.58
N ALA A 234 2.36 -36.07 4.74
CA ALA A 234 2.11 -37.22 5.62
C ALA A 234 1.22 -38.28 4.94
N VAL A 235 0.17 -37.86 4.23
CA VAL A 235 -0.69 -38.77 3.46
C VAL A 235 0.08 -39.42 2.32
N GLN A 236 0.93 -38.68 1.61
CA GLN A 236 1.79 -39.22 0.55
C GLN A 236 2.79 -40.24 1.10
N GLN A 237 3.43 -39.96 2.24
CA GLN A 237 4.37 -40.89 2.88
C GLN A 237 3.69 -42.21 3.27
N LEU A 238 2.49 -42.15 3.86
CA LEU A 238 1.72 -43.35 4.19
C LEU A 238 1.39 -44.18 2.95
N LYS A 239 0.94 -43.53 1.86
CA LYS A 239 0.67 -44.22 0.58
C LYS A 239 1.92 -44.87 0.00
N GLN A 240 3.06 -44.16 -0.02
CA GLN A 240 4.33 -44.70 -0.49
C GLN A 240 4.78 -45.89 0.36
N GLN A 241 4.58 -45.83 1.67
CA GLN A 241 4.91 -46.94 2.57
C GLN A 241 4.02 -48.16 2.28
N GLU A 242 2.72 -47.97 2.08
CA GLU A 242 1.80 -49.05 1.69
C GLU A 242 2.16 -49.66 0.33
N GLU A 243 2.50 -48.85 -0.67
CA GLU A 243 2.93 -49.33 -1.99
C GLU A 243 4.22 -50.13 -1.93
N ARG A 244 5.22 -49.64 -1.18
CA ARG A 244 6.47 -50.38 -0.93
C ARG A 244 6.19 -51.71 -0.24
N ARG A 245 5.35 -51.71 0.80
CA ARG A 245 4.96 -52.93 1.51
C ARG A 245 4.31 -53.96 0.57
N LYS A 246 3.44 -53.50 -0.34
CA LYS A 246 2.83 -54.37 -1.37
C LYS A 246 3.87 -54.91 -2.35
N GLN A 247 4.80 -54.08 -2.82
CA GLN A 247 5.87 -54.50 -3.73
C GLN A 247 6.79 -55.54 -3.08
N ASP A 248 7.23 -55.30 -1.84
CA ASP A 248 8.08 -56.23 -1.08
C ASP A 248 7.42 -57.60 -0.91
N VAL A 249 6.11 -57.63 -0.63
CA VAL A 249 5.34 -58.89 -0.53
C VAL A 249 5.28 -59.62 -1.87
N VAL A 250 5.04 -58.90 -2.97
CA VAL A 250 5.01 -59.50 -4.32
C VAL A 250 6.38 -60.07 -4.71
N GLU A 251 7.46 -59.34 -4.42
CA GLU A 251 8.82 -59.79 -4.71
C GLU A 251 9.20 -61.01 -3.85
N ALA A 252 8.92 -60.98 -2.54
CA ALA A 252 9.16 -62.11 -1.65
C ALA A 252 8.39 -63.37 -2.08
N ARG A 253 7.15 -63.21 -2.57
CA ARG A 253 6.36 -64.31 -3.17
C ARG A 253 7.03 -64.87 -4.42
N ALA A 254 7.50 -64.02 -5.33
CA ALA A 254 8.19 -64.44 -6.55
C ALA A 254 9.52 -65.17 -6.25
N GLN A 255 10.34 -64.62 -5.33
CA GLN A 255 11.58 -65.24 -4.89
C GLN A 255 11.35 -66.60 -4.23
N THR A 256 10.30 -66.72 -3.40
CA THR A 256 9.93 -67.99 -2.78
C THR A 256 9.47 -69.00 -3.84
N ALA A 257 8.61 -68.60 -4.78
CA ALA A 257 8.16 -69.46 -5.87
C ALA A 257 9.31 -69.99 -6.74
N ALA A 258 10.33 -69.17 -7.00
CA ALA A 258 11.53 -69.57 -7.75
C ALA A 258 12.44 -70.55 -6.99
N ARG A 259 12.38 -70.58 -5.66
CA ARG A 259 13.17 -71.49 -4.81
C ARG A 259 12.55 -72.89 -4.68
N LEU A 260 11.29 -73.08 -5.04
CA LEU A 260 10.65 -74.40 -4.94
C LEU A 260 11.13 -75.34 -6.07
N PRO A 261 11.56 -76.57 -5.75
CA PRO A 261 11.91 -77.56 -6.76
C PRO A 261 10.67 -78.04 -7.55
N PRO A 262 10.85 -78.53 -8.79
CA PRO A 262 9.77 -79.14 -9.56
C PRO A 262 9.24 -80.41 -8.87
N GLU A 263 7.95 -80.69 -9.04
CA GLU A 263 7.26 -81.79 -8.35
C GLU A 263 7.89 -83.15 -8.68
N PRO A 264 8.18 -84.00 -7.68
CA PRO A 264 8.68 -85.34 -7.91
C PRO A 264 7.61 -86.20 -8.61
N ALA A 265 8.01 -86.99 -9.60
CA ALA A 265 7.14 -87.97 -10.24
C ALA A 265 6.60 -88.99 -9.21
N PRO A 266 5.37 -89.52 -9.39
CA PRO A 266 4.79 -90.48 -8.45
C PRO A 266 5.63 -91.77 -8.40
N GLY A 267 6.35 -91.98 -7.29
CA GLY A 267 7.26 -93.11 -7.09
C GLY A 267 7.40 -93.53 -5.62
N ALA A 268 8.21 -94.57 -5.36
CA ALA A 268 8.45 -95.09 -4.00
C ALA A 268 9.26 -94.07 -3.17
N GLY A 269 8.59 -93.38 -2.25
CA GLY A 269 9.16 -92.32 -1.40
C GLY A 269 8.49 -90.95 -1.54
N THR A 270 7.47 -90.81 -2.39
CA THR A 270 6.70 -89.56 -2.57
C THR A 270 5.43 -89.59 -1.72
N LEU A 271 5.21 -88.56 -0.90
CA LEU A 271 3.98 -88.37 -0.13
C LEU A 271 3.03 -87.45 -0.91
N ALA A 272 1.80 -87.90 -1.18
CA ALA A 272 0.77 -87.05 -1.76
C ALA A 272 0.04 -86.30 -0.64
N LEU A 273 0.14 -84.97 -0.58
CA LEU A 273 -0.58 -84.15 0.39
C LEU A 273 -1.72 -83.41 -0.29
N LEU A 274 -2.91 -83.45 0.31
CA LEU A 274 -4.08 -82.72 -0.18
C LEU A 274 -4.25 -81.44 0.64
N ILE A 275 -4.07 -80.29 0.01
CA ILE A 275 -4.23 -78.99 0.69
C ILE A 275 -5.60 -78.41 0.35
N ARG A 276 -6.39 -78.11 1.39
CA ARG A 276 -7.70 -77.48 1.28
C ARG A 276 -7.63 -76.03 1.73
N LEU A 277 -8.01 -75.13 0.82
CA LEU A 277 -8.10 -73.69 1.08
C LEU A 277 -9.46 -73.33 1.72
N PRO A 278 -9.57 -72.18 2.41
CA PRO A 278 -10.82 -71.73 3.01
C PRO A 278 -11.93 -71.43 1.97
N CYS A 279 -11.58 -71.24 0.69
CA CYS A 279 -12.52 -71.13 -0.43
C CYS A 279 -13.12 -72.49 -0.89
N GLY A 280 -12.75 -73.61 -0.26
CA GLY A 280 -13.22 -74.95 -0.60
C GLY A 280 -12.52 -75.59 -1.80
N GLU A 281 -11.64 -74.85 -2.48
CA GLU A 281 -10.87 -75.33 -3.61
C GLU A 281 -9.71 -76.24 -3.15
N ARG A 282 -9.43 -77.29 -3.94
CA ARG A 282 -8.34 -78.24 -3.70
C ARG A 282 -7.12 -77.77 -4.45
N LEU A 283 -6.03 -77.50 -3.74
CA LEU A 283 -4.80 -77.02 -4.36
C LEU A 283 -3.78 -78.15 -4.55
N THR A 284 -3.17 -78.20 -5.73
CA THR A 284 -2.09 -79.16 -6.05
C THR A 284 -0.74 -78.48 -6.19
N ARG A 285 -0.65 -77.22 -6.69
CA ARG A 285 0.55 -76.37 -6.55
C ARG A 285 0.25 -74.90 -6.83
N SER A 286 0.54 -74.02 -5.86
CA SER A 286 0.44 -72.55 -5.92
C SER A 286 -0.94 -71.96 -6.28
N HIS A 287 -1.43 -71.03 -5.44
CA HIS A 287 -2.69 -70.33 -5.65
C HIS A 287 -2.46 -68.81 -5.69
N PRO A 288 -3.03 -68.06 -6.64
CA PRO A 288 -2.88 -66.60 -6.70
C PRO A 288 -3.51 -65.86 -5.49
N GLN A 289 -4.47 -66.47 -4.79
CA GLN A 289 -5.19 -65.87 -3.66
C GLN A 289 -4.83 -66.49 -2.29
N SER A 290 -3.59 -66.92 -2.08
CA SER A 290 -3.18 -67.40 -0.76
C SER A 290 -3.09 -66.23 0.25
N PRO A 291 -3.66 -66.34 1.47
CA PRO A 291 -3.57 -65.32 2.50
C PRO A 291 -2.12 -65.03 2.92
N GLU A 292 -1.85 -63.81 3.39
CA GLU A 292 -0.49 -63.38 3.81
C GLU A 292 -0.05 -64.09 5.09
N GLU A 293 -0.98 -64.36 6.00
CA GLU A 293 -0.74 -65.05 7.26
C GLU A 293 -1.73 -66.20 7.42
N PHE A 294 -1.21 -67.41 7.53
CA PHE A 294 -2.01 -68.62 7.58
C PHE A 294 -1.40 -69.65 8.48
N GLU A 295 -2.27 -70.39 9.16
CA GLU A 295 -1.93 -71.57 9.92
C GLU A 295 -2.34 -72.83 9.14
N ILE A 296 -1.53 -73.88 9.21
CA ILE A 296 -1.84 -75.18 8.59
C ILE A 296 -2.26 -76.14 9.69
N THR A 297 -3.42 -76.77 9.53
CA THR A 297 -3.96 -77.75 10.48
C THR A 297 -4.19 -79.11 9.82
N THR A 298 -3.92 -80.21 10.53
CA THR A 298 -4.25 -81.58 10.10
C THR A 298 -5.66 -81.97 10.55
N ASN A 299 -6.29 -82.93 9.88
CA ASN A 299 -7.63 -83.41 10.29
C ASN A 299 -7.58 -84.43 11.46
N PHE A 300 -6.69 -85.42 11.37
CA PHE A 300 -6.64 -86.55 12.30
C PHE A 300 -5.18 -86.99 12.55
N PRO A 301 -4.64 -86.82 13.77
CA PRO A 301 -5.18 -86.00 14.87
C PRO A 301 -5.19 -84.52 14.48
N LYS A 302 -6.15 -83.73 14.99
CA LYS A 302 -6.20 -82.29 14.73
C LYS A 302 -5.09 -81.56 15.47
N ARG A 303 -4.13 -80.99 14.73
CA ARG A 303 -3.03 -80.19 15.29
C ARG A 303 -2.61 -79.08 14.33
N VAL A 304 -2.11 -77.98 14.88
CA VAL A 304 -1.46 -76.90 14.12
C VAL A 304 -0.03 -77.31 13.82
N LEU A 305 0.38 -77.26 12.56
CA LEU A 305 1.75 -77.55 12.15
C LEU A 305 2.64 -76.34 12.37
N ALA A 306 3.65 -76.47 13.21
CA ALA A 306 4.66 -75.44 13.40
C ALA A 306 5.58 -75.36 12.17
N ARG A 307 5.90 -74.14 11.73
CA ARG A 307 6.86 -73.90 10.65
C ARG A 307 8.27 -74.20 11.18
N GLY A 308 8.95 -75.22 10.65
CA GLY A 308 10.30 -75.61 11.07
C GLY A 308 11.01 -76.47 10.02
N ALA A 309 12.34 -76.53 10.10
CA ALA A 309 13.21 -77.25 9.14
C ALA A 309 13.27 -78.78 9.40
N GLY A 310 12.20 -79.37 9.93
CA GLY A 310 12.09 -80.81 10.15
C GLY A 310 11.64 -81.54 8.89
N SER A 311 11.92 -82.84 8.78
CA SER A 311 11.40 -83.63 7.67
C SER A 311 9.89 -83.84 7.84
N ILE A 312 9.17 -83.97 6.72
CA ILE A 312 7.70 -84.19 6.71
C ILE A 312 7.33 -85.47 7.48
N LEU A 313 8.23 -86.46 7.51
CA LEU A 313 8.09 -87.72 8.24
C LEU A 313 8.25 -87.52 9.76
N ASP A 314 9.15 -86.65 10.21
CA ASP A 314 9.34 -86.33 11.65
C ASP A 314 8.14 -85.59 12.22
N VAL A 315 7.48 -84.79 11.38
CA VAL A 315 6.20 -84.16 11.72
C VAL A 315 5.09 -85.21 11.82
N GLY A 316 5.25 -86.41 11.26
CA GLY A 316 4.29 -87.51 11.35
C GLY A 316 3.12 -87.38 10.36
N LEU A 317 3.37 -86.79 9.19
CA LEU A 317 2.40 -86.77 8.08
C LEU A 317 2.49 -88.07 7.28
N GLN A 318 1.35 -88.67 7.00
CA GLN A 318 1.21 -89.92 6.25
C GLN A 318 0.91 -89.66 4.77
N ASP A 319 1.02 -90.70 3.94
CA ASP A 319 0.64 -90.61 2.53
C ASP A 319 -0.87 -90.34 2.41
N ARG A 320 -1.24 -89.30 1.64
CA ARG A 320 -2.62 -88.82 1.42
C ARG A 320 -3.26 -88.05 2.57
N ASP A 321 -2.47 -87.47 3.47
CA ASP A 321 -2.98 -86.59 4.51
C ASP A 321 -3.60 -85.30 3.95
N VAL A 322 -4.69 -84.86 4.59
CA VAL A 322 -5.40 -83.63 4.24
C VAL A 322 -5.00 -82.51 5.19
N LEU A 323 -4.46 -81.43 4.63
CA LEU A 323 -4.06 -80.22 5.33
C LEU A 323 -5.09 -79.12 5.06
N PHE A 324 -5.50 -78.43 6.12
CA PHE A 324 -6.41 -77.29 6.06
C PHE A 324 -5.62 -76.01 6.30
N VAL A 325 -5.76 -75.06 5.40
CA VAL A 325 -5.20 -73.72 5.55
C VAL A 325 -6.26 -72.84 6.18
N ASN A 326 -6.01 -72.34 7.40
CA ASN A 326 -6.86 -71.31 7.99
C ASN A 326 -6.18 -69.96 7.83
N ASP A 327 -6.96 -68.96 7.44
CA ASP A 327 -6.52 -67.58 7.45
C ASP A 327 -6.56 -67.06 8.89
N VAL A 328 -5.45 -66.52 9.36
CA VAL A 328 -5.34 -66.00 10.74
C VAL A 328 -5.95 -64.60 10.85
N ASN A 329 -6.14 -63.92 9.71
CA ASN A 329 -6.63 -62.54 9.62
C ASN A 329 -8.09 -62.42 9.14
N ALA A 330 -8.84 -63.53 9.06
CA ALA A 330 -10.23 -63.57 8.59
C ALA A 330 -11.28 -63.16 9.63
#